data_AF-A0A841D7V3-F1
#
_entry.id   AF-A0A841D7V3-F1
#
_cell.length_a   1.000
_cell.length_b   1.000
_cell.length_c   1.000
_cell.angle_alpha   90.00
_cell.angle_beta   90.00
_cell.angle_gamma   90.00
#
_symmetry.space_group_name_H-M   'P 1'
#
loop_
_entity.id
_entity.type
_entity.pdbx_description
1 polymer ?
#
loop_
_entity_poly.entity_id
_entity_poly.type
_entity_poly.pdbx_seq_one_letter_code
_entity_poly.pdbx_strand_id
1 'polypeptide(L)'
;MVGTVAFGRLPTPLGEMTAAVTEDGVAGLGWGGDRWLRERLLDGLGLAEADDPGRTAPVLGELADYYAERLRVFTVPVDWRLTTAVQRRVLGTLYETVPYGQAVTYGELAARSGTGIPARAIGSIMGANPIPVLVPCHRVVAGNGLGGFSGGEGVESKRWLLTLEGYLQPMLWS
;
A
#
# COMPACT_ATOMS: atom_id res chain seq x y z
N MET A 1 -1.58 -27.88 -3.15
CA MET A 1 -2.76 -27.33 -2.46
C MET A 1 -3.27 -26.15 -3.28
N VAL A 2 -4.57 -26.04 -3.48
CA VAL A 2 -5.17 -24.79 -3.95
C VAL A 2 -5.03 -23.81 -2.79
N GLY A 3 -4.36 -22.67 -2.99
CA GLY A 3 -4.19 -21.67 -1.93
C GLY A 3 -5.52 -21.04 -1.52
N THR A 4 -5.53 -20.37 -0.37
CA THR A 4 -6.69 -19.69 0.19
C THR A 4 -6.36 -18.24 0.52
N VAL A 5 -7.40 -17.40 0.65
CA VAL A 5 -7.25 -16.02 1.11
C VAL A 5 -8.16 -15.76 2.30
N ALA A 6 -7.59 -15.17 3.35
CA ALA A 6 -8.32 -14.71 4.51
C ALA A 6 -8.47 -13.19 4.46
N PHE A 7 -9.61 -12.68 4.92
CA PHE A 7 -9.88 -11.25 4.95
C PHE A 7 -10.08 -10.74 6.37
N GLY A 8 -9.42 -9.62 6.67
CA GLY A 8 -9.50 -8.94 7.95
C GLY A 8 -9.79 -7.46 7.76
N ARG A 9 -10.30 -6.80 8.80
CA ARG A 9 -10.65 -5.38 8.74
C ARG A 9 -10.13 -4.62 9.95
N LEU A 10 -9.76 -3.37 9.71
CA LEU A 10 -9.27 -2.45 10.73
C LEU A 10 -9.88 -1.05 10.49
N PRO A 11 -10.55 -0.45 11.48
CA PRO A 11 -10.85 0.97 11.45
C PRO A 11 -9.57 1.80 11.45
N THR A 12 -9.43 2.72 10.49
CA THR A 12 -8.28 3.64 10.41
C THR A 12 -8.77 5.09 10.34
N PRO A 13 -7.91 6.09 10.61
CA PRO A 13 -8.25 7.50 10.39
C PRO A 13 -8.67 7.84 8.94
N LEU A 14 -8.35 6.97 7.97
CA LEU A 14 -8.69 7.11 6.56
C LEU A 14 -9.90 6.26 6.13
N GLY A 15 -10.64 5.72 7.10
CA GLY A 15 -11.77 4.80 6.88
C GLY A 15 -11.43 3.35 7.21
N GLU A 16 -12.39 2.45 7.06
CA GLU A 16 -12.18 1.02 7.27
C GLU A 16 -11.24 0.45 6.18
N MET A 17 -10.13 -0.14 6.61
CA MET A 17 -9.19 -0.82 5.73
C MET A 17 -9.45 -2.32 5.76
N THR A 18 -9.54 -2.93 4.57
CA THR A 18 -9.57 -4.38 4.40
C THR A 18 -8.19 -4.89 4.05
N ALA A 19 -7.78 -6.01 4.67
CA ALA A 19 -6.59 -6.76 4.33
C ALA A 19 -6.97 -8.14 3.77
N ALA A 20 -6.30 -8.54 2.69
CA ALA A 20 -6.37 -9.88 2.13
C ALA A 20 -5.02 -10.57 2.29
N VAL A 21 -5.02 -11.73 2.93
CA VAL A 21 -3.80 -12.44 3.31
C VAL A 21 -3.86 -13.89 2.82
N THR A 22 -2.88 -14.28 2.02
CA THR A 22 -2.69 -15.65 1.54
C THR A 22 -1.69 -16.37 2.45
N GLU A 23 -1.37 -17.61 2.13
CA GLU A 23 -0.30 -18.35 2.80
C GLU A 23 1.10 -17.71 2.60
N ASP A 24 1.29 -16.91 1.55
CA ASP A 24 2.57 -16.27 1.23
C ASP A 24 2.72 -14.86 1.85
N GLY A 25 1.62 -14.27 2.31
CA GLY A 25 1.62 -12.95 2.96
C GLY A 25 0.45 -12.06 2.56
N VAL A 26 0.62 -10.75 2.79
CA VAL A 26 -0.39 -9.75 2.46
C VAL A 26 -0.43 -9.59 0.95
N ALA A 27 -1.56 -9.93 0.32
CA ALA A 27 -1.75 -9.84 -1.12
C ALA A 27 -2.57 -8.61 -1.53
N GLY A 28 -3.32 -8.02 -0.60
CA GLY A 28 -4.12 -6.83 -0.87
C GLY A 28 -4.40 -6.00 0.38
N LEU A 29 -4.37 -4.68 0.20
CA LEU A 29 -4.86 -3.69 1.16
C LEU A 29 -5.72 -2.66 0.42
N GLY A 30 -6.69 -2.09 1.10
CA GLY A 30 -7.41 -0.96 0.54
C GLY A 30 -8.54 -0.44 1.41
N TRP A 31 -9.02 0.73 1.02
CA TRP A 31 -10.16 1.41 1.62
C TRP A 31 -11.33 1.42 0.63
N GLY A 32 -12.53 1.66 1.15
CA GLY A 32 -13.77 1.65 0.37
C GLY A 32 -14.47 0.32 0.54
N GLY A 33 -15.74 0.39 0.96
CA GLY A 33 -16.47 -0.67 1.66
C GLY A 33 -16.26 -2.10 1.18
N ASP A 34 -16.33 -3.00 2.17
CA ASP A 34 -15.98 -4.44 2.14
C ASP A 34 -16.19 -5.17 0.82
N ARG A 35 -17.32 -4.92 0.16
CA ARG A 35 -17.77 -5.74 -0.96
C ARG A 35 -16.93 -5.56 -2.23
N TRP A 36 -16.69 -4.32 -2.67
CA TRP A 36 -16.06 -4.09 -3.98
C TRP A 36 -14.59 -4.56 -3.97
N LEU A 37 -13.87 -4.24 -2.89
CA LEU A 37 -12.45 -4.54 -2.78
C LEU A 37 -12.24 -6.04 -2.59
N ARG A 38 -13.07 -6.68 -1.78
CA ARG A 38 -13.07 -8.14 -1.60
C ARG A 38 -13.38 -8.86 -2.90
N GLU A 39 -14.42 -8.46 -3.63
CA GLU A 39 -14.76 -9.04 -4.95
C GLU A 39 -13.60 -8.89 -5.94
N ARG A 40 -13.02 -7.68 -6.07
CA ARG A 40 -11.87 -7.47 -6.96
C ARG A 40 -10.66 -8.32 -6.56
N LEU A 41 -10.39 -8.45 -5.27
CA LEU A 41 -9.26 -9.25 -4.78
C LEU A 41 -9.51 -10.74 -5.01
N LEU A 42 -10.72 -11.23 -4.77
CA LEU A 42 -11.10 -12.62 -5.08
C LEU A 42 -10.97 -12.92 -6.57
N ASP A 43 -11.49 -12.05 -7.44
CA ASP A 43 -11.39 -12.20 -8.90
C ASP A 43 -9.93 -12.18 -9.37
N GLY A 44 -9.11 -11.28 -8.82
CA GLY A 44 -7.69 -11.18 -9.17
C GLY A 44 -6.85 -12.34 -8.65
N LEU A 45 -7.20 -12.89 -7.48
CA LEU A 45 -6.46 -13.98 -6.83
C LEU A 45 -6.86 -15.35 -7.39
N GLY A 46 -8.13 -15.55 -7.73
CA GLY A 46 -8.68 -16.85 -8.12
C GLY A 46 -8.60 -17.90 -7.01
N LEU A 47 -8.59 -17.47 -5.74
CA LEU A 47 -8.47 -18.34 -4.57
C LEU A 47 -9.79 -18.47 -3.83
N ALA A 48 -9.96 -19.58 -3.13
CA ALA A 48 -11.06 -19.75 -2.21
C ALA A 48 -10.87 -18.87 -0.97
N GLU A 49 -11.95 -18.25 -0.53
CA GLU A 49 -11.97 -17.56 0.74
C GLU A 49 -11.92 -18.55 1.91
N ALA A 50 -11.10 -18.26 2.91
CA ALA A 50 -11.02 -19.00 4.16
C ALA A 50 -11.39 -18.10 5.35
N ASP A 51 -12.17 -18.65 6.28
CA ASP A 51 -12.39 -18.04 7.59
C ASP A 51 -11.20 -18.34 8.50
N ASP A 52 -10.18 -17.48 8.42
CA ASP A 52 -8.91 -17.61 9.16
C ASP A 52 -8.48 -16.24 9.73
N PRO A 53 -9.10 -15.81 10.85
CA PRO A 53 -8.73 -14.54 11.48
C PRO A 53 -7.28 -14.55 12.00
N GLY A 54 -6.74 -15.72 12.34
CA GLY A 54 -5.34 -15.87 12.80
C GLY A 54 -4.33 -15.44 11.73
N ARG A 55 -4.65 -15.64 10.45
CA ARG A 55 -3.81 -15.21 9.33
C ARG A 55 -3.79 -13.71 9.12
N THR A 56 -4.87 -13.02 9.46
CA THR A 56 -4.99 -11.56 9.26
C THR A 56 -4.55 -10.76 10.49
N ALA A 57 -4.61 -11.36 11.68
CA ALA A 57 -4.26 -10.70 12.93
C ALA A 57 -2.88 -10.00 12.92
N PRO A 58 -1.78 -10.59 12.37
CA PRO A 58 -0.48 -9.93 12.34
C PRO A 58 -0.48 -8.61 11.55
N VAL A 59 -1.03 -8.61 10.33
CA VAL A 59 -1.06 -7.38 9.50
C VAL A 59 -1.99 -6.33 10.09
N LEU A 60 -3.13 -6.74 10.66
CA LEU A 60 -4.03 -5.79 11.33
C LEU A 60 -3.38 -5.17 12.57
N GLY A 61 -2.61 -5.94 13.33
CA GLY A 61 -1.82 -5.44 14.47
C GLY A 61 -0.76 -4.44 14.04
N GLU A 62 0.05 -4.76 13.02
CA GLU A 62 1.07 -3.83 12.53
C GLU A 62 0.48 -2.56 11.91
N LEU A 63 -0.64 -2.66 11.20
CA LEU A 63 -1.36 -1.49 10.69
C LEU A 63 -1.88 -0.61 11.83
N ALA A 64 -2.46 -1.21 12.88
CA ALA A 64 -2.91 -0.46 14.05
C ALA A 64 -1.75 0.26 14.74
N ASP A 65 -0.59 -0.38 14.84
CA ASP A 65 0.62 0.22 15.40
C ASP A 65 1.18 1.33 14.50
N TYR A 66 1.12 1.17 13.17
CA TYR A 66 1.53 2.20 12.22
C TYR A 66 0.67 3.46 12.33
N TYR A 67 -0.66 3.33 12.33
CA TYR A 67 -1.58 4.47 12.47
C TYR A 67 -1.51 5.11 13.85
N ALA A 68 -1.04 4.39 14.87
CA ALA A 68 -0.77 4.91 16.21
C ALA A 68 0.66 5.49 16.36
N GLU A 69 1.42 5.63 15.27
CA GLU A 69 2.81 6.13 15.26
C GLU A 69 3.80 5.27 16.07
N ARG A 70 3.44 4.02 16.39
CA ARG A 70 4.25 3.07 17.16
C ARG A 70 5.10 2.15 16.29
N LEU A 71 4.82 2.07 14.99
CA LEU A 71 5.54 1.23 14.04
C LEU A 71 6.02 2.03 12.83
N ARG A 72 7.30 1.84 12.48
CA ARG A 72 7.96 2.47 11.32
C ARG A 72 8.35 1.49 10.22
N VAL A 73 8.42 0.20 10.54
CA VAL A 73 8.83 -0.87 9.63
C VAL A 73 7.88 -2.04 9.82
N PHE A 74 7.18 -2.41 8.74
CA PHE A 74 6.34 -3.61 8.69
C PHE A 74 7.22 -4.85 8.61
N THR A 75 6.84 -5.94 9.28
CA THR A 75 7.57 -7.21 9.24
C THR A 75 6.77 -8.32 8.56
N VAL A 76 5.46 -8.13 8.38
CA VAL A 76 4.62 -9.09 7.64
C VAL A 76 5.08 -9.22 6.18
N PRO A 77 5.08 -10.44 5.62
CA PRO A 77 5.53 -10.68 4.26
C PRO A 77 4.55 -10.12 3.22
N VAL A 78 5.10 -9.72 2.08
CA VAL A 78 4.33 -9.23 0.93
C VAL A 78 4.16 -10.34 -0.10
N ASP A 79 2.91 -10.59 -0.46
CA ASP A 79 2.57 -11.46 -1.57
C ASP A 79 2.40 -10.65 -2.86
N TRP A 80 3.40 -10.76 -3.73
CA TRP A 80 3.50 -10.00 -4.98
C TRP A 80 2.66 -10.57 -6.12
N ARG A 81 1.85 -11.62 -5.92
CA ARG A 81 1.17 -12.33 -7.02
C ARG A 81 0.21 -11.47 -7.86
N LEU A 82 -0.33 -10.41 -7.29
CA LEU A 82 -1.21 -9.45 -8.00
C LEU A 82 -0.43 -8.36 -8.76
N THR A 83 0.88 -8.54 -8.95
CA THR A 83 1.73 -7.59 -9.69
C THR A 83 2.36 -8.27 -10.90
N THR A 84 2.40 -7.56 -12.03
CA THR A 84 3.23 -7.95 -13.17
C THR A 84 4.72 -7.88 -12.80
N ALA A 85 5.60 -8.54 -13.57
CA ALA A 85 7.04 -8.52 -13.30
C ALA A 85 7.63 -7.10 -13.23
N VAL A 86 7.20 -6.20 -14.12
CA VAL A 86 7.63 -4.79 -14.13
C VAL A 86 7.09 -4.04 -12.91
N GLN A 87 5.81 -4.21 -12.57
CA GLN A 87 5.23 -3.60 -11.37
C GLN A 87 5.95 -4.09 -10.11
N ARG A 88 6.19 -5.40 -9.97
CA ARG A 88 6.94 -5.98 -8.86
C ARG A 88 8.32 -5.36 -8.71
N ARG A 89 9.04 -5.16 -9.83
CA ARG A 89 10.37 -4.54 -9.78
C ARG A 89 10.31 -3.10 -9.28
N VAL A 90 9.37 -2.29 -9.79
CA VAL A 90 9.22 -0.88 -9.39
C VAL A 90 8.73 -0.75 -7.94
N LEU A 91 7.67 -1.48 -7.58
CA LEU A 91 7.09 -1.46 -6.24
C LEU A 91 8.03 -2.08 -5.19
N GLY A 92 8.76 -3.13 -5.54
CA GLY A 92 9.81 -3.72 -4.70
C GLY A 92 10.94 -2.72 -4.45
N THR A 93 11.41 -2.02 -5.49
CA THR A 93 12.42 -0.95 -5.34
C THR A 93 11.92 0.14 -4.37
N LEU A 94 10.66 0.56 -4.51
CA LEU A 94 10.06 1.53 -3.60
C LEU A 94 10.03 1.00 -2.16
N TYR A 95 9.53 -0.22 -1.97
CA TYR A 95 9.41 -0.89 -0.67
C TYR A 95 10.76 -1.03 0.05
N GLU A 96 11.82 -1.39 -0.69
CA GLU A 96 13.15 -1.62 -0.14
C GLU A 96 13.95 -0.34 0.12
N THR A 97 13.71 0.74 -0.63
CA THR A 97 14.64 1.89 -0.67
C THR A 97 14.07 3.21 -0.16
N VAL A 98 12.77 3.28 0.16
CA VAL A 98 12.13 4.52 0.63
C VAL A 98 11.52 4.30 2.01
N PRO A 99 12.30 4.54 3.10
CA PRO A 99 11.86 4.29 4.47
C PRO A 99 10.80 5.29 4.94
N TYR A 100 10.22 4.99 6.10
CA TYR A 100 9.27 5.86 6.79
C TYR A 100 9.80 7.30 6.94
N GLY A 101 8.95 8.29 6.65
CA GLY A 101 9.28 9.71 6.78
C GLY A 101 10.14 10.27 5.64
N GLN A 102 10.42 9.46 4.61
CA GLN A 102 11.10 9.89 3.40
C GLN A 102 10.17 9.79 2.18
N ALA A 103 10.47 10.60 1.17
CA ALA A 103 9.79 10.55 -0.11
C ALA A 103 10.80 10.63 -1.27
N VAL A 104 10.36 10.16 -2.43
CA VAL A 104 11.09 10.26 -3.70
C VAL A 104 10.17 10.79 -4.78
N THR A 105 10.71 11.36 -5.84
CA THR A 105 9.91 11.75 -7.00
C THR A 105 9.63 10.55 -7.91
N TYR A 106 8.60 10.65 -8.75
CA TYR A 106 8.35 9.66 -9.82
C TYR A 106 9.58 9.45 -10.73
N GLY A 107 10.34 10.51 -11.02
CA GLY A 107 11.55 10.43 -11.84
C GLY A 107 12.71 9.72 -11.14
N GLU A 108 12.88 9.98 -9.84
CA GLU A 108 13.88 9.28 -9.02
C GLU A 108 13.55 7.79 -8.91
N LEU A 109 12.29 7.43 -8.65
CA LEU A 109 11.90 6.02 -8.58
C LEU A 109 12.05 5.33 -9.95
N ALA A 110 11.71 6.01 -11.05
CA ALA A 110 11.96 5.50 -12.40
C ALA A 110 13.44 5.12 -12.59
N ALA A 111 14.34 6.06 -12.28
CA ALA A 111 15.79 5.83 -12.38
C ALA A 111 16.26 4.70 -11.46
N ARG A 112 15.86 4.72 -10.18
CA ARG A 112 16.26 3.73 -9.17
C ARG A 112 15.81 2.31 -9.53
N SER A 113 14.64 2.16 -10.14
CA SER A 113 14.08 0.84 -10.47
C SER A 113 14.89 0.08 -11.54
N GLY A 114 15.65 0.81 -12.37
CA GLY A 114 16.42 0.25 -13.49
C GLY A 114 15.56 -0.39 -14.60
N THR A 115 14.25 -0.10 -14.63
CA THR A 115 13.30 -0.73 -15.56
C THR A 115 13.16 0.00 -16.89
N GLY A 116 13.71 1.22 -17.02
CA GLY A 116 13.50 2.09 -18.18
C GLY A 116 12.08 2.67 -18.29
N ILE A 117 11.21 2.43 -17.30
CA ILE A 117 9.85 2.96 -17.29
C ILE A 117 9.88 4.47 -17.04
N PRO A 118 9.23 5.29 -17.88
CA PRO A 118 9.24 6.74 -17.71
C PRO A 118 8.41 7.17 -16.48
N ALA A 119 8.77 8.32 -15.89
CA ALA A 119 8.14 8.85 -14.69
C ALA A 119 6.59 8.90 -14.76
N ARG A 120 6.02 9.24 -15.92
CA ARG A 120 4.56 9.24 -16.12
C ARG A 120 3.93 7.86 -15.91
N ALA A 121 4.58 6.80 -16.40
CA ALA A 121 4.10 5.43 -16.26
C ALA A 121 4.33 4.87 -14.84
N ILE A 122 5.32 5.39 -14.09
CA ILE A 122 5.44 5.12 -12.64
C ILE A 122 4.17 5.54 -11.91
N GLY A 123 3.56 6.67 -12.27
CA GLY A 123 2.28 7.11 -11.70
C GLY A 123 1.18 6.06 -11.81
N SER A 124 1.03 5.43 -12.98
CA SER A 124 0.07 4.34 -13.18
C SER A 124 0.41 3.10 -12.33
N ILE A 125 1.70 2.76 -12.20
CA ILE A 125 2.14 1.65 -11.34
C ILE A 125 1.82 1.94 -9.86
N MET A 126 2.03 3.17 -9.39
CA MET A 126 1.66 3.59 -8.03
C MET A 126 0.15 3.49 -7.80
N GLY A 127 -0.64 3.92 -8.78
CA GLY A 127 -2.10 3.85 -8.71
C GLY A 127 -2.63 2.41 -8.71
N ALA A 128 -1.90 1.48 -9.34
CA ALA A 128 -2.22 0.06 -9.42
C ALA A 128 -1.63 -0.78 -8.27
N ASN A 129 -0.98 -0.15 -7.27
CA ASN A 129 -0.42 -0.87 -6.13
C ASN A 129 -1.55 -1.62 -5.38
N PRO A 130 -1.51 -2.97 -5.30
CA PRO A 130 -2.53 -3.73 -4.60
C PRO A 130 -2.42 -3.61 -3.07
N ILE A 131 -1.29 -3.14 -2.54
CA ILE A 131 -0.94 -3.20 -1.12
C ILE A 131 -0.48 -1.80 -0.64
N PRO A 132 -1.33 -0.76 -0.70
CA PRO A 132 -0.99 0.58 -0.22
C PRO A 132 -0.61 0.58 1.28
N VAL A 133 0.04 1.65 1.74
CA VAL A 133 0.62 1.81 3.10
C VAL A 133 1.82 0.91 3.35
N LEU A 134 1.64 -0.40 3.24
CA LEU A 134 2.71 -1.38 3.45
C LEU A 134 3.72 -1.34 2.31
N VAL A 135 3.26 -1.35 1.04
CA VAL A 135 4.06 -0.89 -0.10
C VAL A 135 3.79 0.61 -0.27
N PRO A 136 4.76 1.49 0.04
CA PRO A 136 4.47 2.86 0.43
C PRO A 136 4.34 3.81 -0.79
N CYS A 137 3.38 3.57 -1.68
CA CYS A 137 3.17 4.37 -2.89
C CYS A 137 2.80 5.84 -2.60
N HIS A 138 2.34 6.15 -1.38
CA HIS A 138 2.15 7.52 -0.90
C HIS A 138 3.47 8.30 -0.75
N ARG A 139 4.62 7.61 -0.62
CA ARG A 139 5.97 8.24 -0.55
C ARG A 139 6.52 8.66 -1.91
N VAL A 140 5.80 8.44 -3.01
CA VAL A 140 6.23 8.85 -4.36
C VAL A 140 5.50 10.12 -4.76
N VAL A 141 6.21 11.24 -4.86
CA VAL A 141 5.62 12.57 -5.10
C VAL A 141 5.95 13.13 -6.49
N ALA A 142 5.24 14.16 -6.92
CA ALA A 142 5.59 14.91 -8.11
C ALA A 142 6.76 15.88 -7.81
N GLY A 143 7.52 16.27 -8.84
CA GLY A 143 8.62 17.23 -8.65
C GLY A 143 8.16 18.62 -8.18
N ASN A 144 6.88 18.95 -8.35
CA ASN A 144 6.28 20.23 -8.00
C ASN A 144 5.03 20.10 -7.10
N GLY A 145 4.86 18.98 -6.41
CA GLY A 145 3.70 18.76 -5.53
C GLY A 145 3.50 17.29 -5.16
N LEU A 146 2.34 16.95 -4.60
CA LEU A 146 2.12 15.58 -4.11
C LEU A 146 1.89 14.55 -5.22
N GLY A 147 1.37 14.96 -6.39
CA GLY A 147 0.92 14.00 -7.42
C GLY A 147 -0.35 13.25 -7.00
N GLY A 148 -0.64 12.13 -7.66
CA GLY A 148 -1.86 11.35 -7.44
C GLY A 148 -1.74 10.29 -6.33
N PHE A 149 -2.90 9.81 -5.88
CA PHE A 149 -3.05 8.66 -4.99
C PHE A 149 -4.41 8.00 -5.26
N SER A 150 -4.46 6.67 -5.30
CA SER A 150 -5.69 5.90 -5.58
C SER A 150 -6.37 5.36 -4.31
N GLY A 151 -5.75 5.48 -3.14
CA GLY A 151 -6.29 4.98 -1.88
C GLY A 151 -7.14 6.02 -1.13
N GLY A 152 -8.18 5.55 -0.43
CA GLY A 152 -9.08 6.39 0.37
C GLY A 152 -9.66 7.55 -0.43
N GLU A 153 -9.59 8.76 0.12
CA GLU A 153 -10.02 10.02 -0.51
C GLU A 153 -8.97 10.64 -1.48
N GLY A 154 -8.10 9.80 -2.05
CA GLY A 154 -7.09 10.22 -3.02
C GLY A 154 -5.99 11.10 -2.41
N VAL A 155 -5.74 12.27 -2.99
CA VAL A 155 -4.58 13.12 -2.62
C VAL A 155 -4.61 13.52 -1.14
N GLU A 156 -5.79 13.66 -0.54
CA GLU A 156 -5.91 13.98 0.88
C GLU A 156 -5.43 12.83 1.78
N SER A 157 -5.77 11.58 1.46
CA SER A 157 -5.22 10.40 2.16
C SER A 157 -3.69 10.36 2.07
N LYS A 158 -3.13 10.67 0.91
CA LYS A 158 -1.67 10.72 0.72
C LYS A 158 -1.02 11.78 1.58
N ARG A 159 -1.60 12.98 1.63
CA ARG A 159 -1.11 14.05 2.51
C ARG A 159 -1.20 13.64 3.96
N TRP A 160 -2.32 13.07 4.38
CA TRP A 160 -2.48 12.58 5.75
C TRP A 160 -1.40 11.57 6.12
N LEU A 161 -1.13 10.57 5.27
CA LEU A 161 -0.07 9.59 5.50
C LEU A 161 1.32 10.24 5.53
N LEU A 162 1.62 11.17 4.62
CA LEU A 162 2.89 11.88 4.62
C LEU A 162 3.06 12.78 5.86
N THR A 163 1.97 13.34 6.39
CA THR A 163 1.97 14.09 7.65
C THR A 163 2.15 13.17 8.86
N LEU A 164 1.45 12.03 8.90
CA LEU A 164 1.65 10.98 9.91
C LEU A 164 3.11 10.57 9.99
N GLU A 165 3.75 10.40 8.83
CA GLU A 165 5.17 10.02 8.77
C GLU A 165 6.16 11.16 9.04
N GLY A 166 5.66 12.38 9.29
CA GLY A 166 6.49 13.56 9.55
C GLY A 166 7.19 14.14 8.32
N TYR A 167 6.88 13.66 7.10
CA TYR A 167 7.43 14.21 5.86
C TYR A 167 6.80 15.57 5.53
N LEU A 168 5.48 15.69 5.70
CA LEU A 168 4.78 16.97 5.62
C LEU A 168 4.56 17.54 7.02
N GLN A 169 4.69 18.85 7.15
CA GLN A 169 4.28 19.53 8.38
C GLN A 169 2.74 19.54 8.45
N PRO A 170 2.15 19.34 9.65
CA PRO A 170 0.74 19.60 9.86
C PRO A 170 0.42 21.03 9.41
N MET A 171 -0.69 21.24 8.70
CA MET A 171 -1.15 22.60 8.43
C MET A 171 -1.59 23.19 9.78
N LEU A 172 -0.73 23.98 10.41
CA LEU A 172 -1.13 24.83 11.52
C LEU A 172 -2.04 25.90 10.93
N TRP A 173 -3.34 25.81 11.17
CA TRP A 173 -4.25 26.92 10.92
C TRP A 173 -3.90 28.03 11.92
N SER A 174 -3.29 29.11 11.42
CA SER A 174 -3.21 30.40 12.11
C SER A 174 -4.47 31.21 11.90
#